data_AF-A0A0G1WYC2-F1
#
_entry.id   AF-A0A0G1WYC2-F1
#
_cell.length_a   1.000
_cell.length_b   1.000
_cell.length_c   1.000
_cell.angle_alpha   90.00
_cell.angle_beta   90.00
_cell.angle_gamma   90.00
#
_symmetry.space_group_name_H-M   'P 1'
#
loop_
_entity.id
_entity.type
_entity.pdbx_description
1 polymer ?
#
loop_
_entity_poly.entity_id
_entity_poly.type
_entity_poly.pdbx_seq_one_letter_code
_entity_poly.pdbx_strand_id
1 'polypeptide(L)' 'AVVAASHRYLKSIDVKELERVLDEDYQPPPTVGVRIVSIMADSLGHSGEASYIRGLIKGGDWLGY' A
#
# COMPACT_ATOMS: atom_id res chain seq x y z
N ALA A 1 0.35 15.09 -3.69
CA ALA A 1 0.71 14.74 -5.08
C ALA A 1 0.60 13.23 -5.35
N VAL A 2 1.29 12.37 -4.58
CA VAL A 2 1.35 10.91 -4.80
C VAL A 2 -0.01 10.23 -4.75
N VAL A 3 -0.80 10.43 -3.68
CA VAL A 3 -2.14 9.81 -3.54
C VAL A 3 -3.04 10.07 -4.75
N ALA A 4 -3.05 11.31 -5.24
CA ALA A 4 -3.84 11.67 -6.42
C ALA A 4 -3.34 10.98 -7.69
N ALA A 5 -2.03 10.76 -7.84
CA ALA A 5 -1.45 10.01 -8.95
C ALA A 5 -1.81 8.52 -8.86
N SER A 6 -1.71 7.91 -7.67
CA SER A 6 -2.12 6.51 -7.42
C SER A 6 -3.61 6.31 -7.75
N HIS A 7 -4.48 7.23 -7.31
CA HIS A 7 -5.90 7.18 -7.66
C HIS A 7 -6.16 7.25 -9.17
N ARG A 8 -5.42 8.09 -9.90
CA ARG A 8 -5.56 8.18 -11.36
C ARG A 8 -5.12 6.88 -12.04
N TYR A 9 -4.00 6.29 -11.62
CA TYR A 9 -3.51 5.03 -12.16
C TYR A 9 -4.50 3.88 -11.90
N LEU A 10 -4.98 3.72 -10.66
CA LEU A 10 -5.94 2.67 -10.31
C LEU A 10 -7.26 2.78 -11.09
N LYS A 11 -7.65 4.00 -11.50
CA LYS A 11 -8.84 4.21 -12.35
C LYS A 11 -8.62 3.89 -13.83
N SER A 12 -7.37 3.83 -14.29
CA SER A 12 -7.05 3.62 -15.71
C SER A 12 -6.71 2.18 -16.08
N ILE A 13 -6.36 1.33 -15.10
CA ILE A 13 -5.93 -0.04 -15.36
C ILE A 13 -7.10 -0.99 -15.64
N ASP A 14 -6.85 -2.00 -16.46
CA ASP A 14 -7.77 -3.10 -16.75
C ASP A 14 -7.20 -4.45 -16.29
N VAL A 15 -7.93 -5.54 -16.54
CA VAL A 15 -7.51 -6.89 -16.15
C VAL A 15 -6.19 -7.31 -16.81
N LYS A 16 -5.94 -6.90 -18.06
CA LYS A 16 -4.71 -7.26 -18.77
C LYS A 16 -3.49 -6.57 -18.15
N GLU A 17 -3.65 -5.31 -17.75
CA GLU A 17 -2.59 -4.58 -17.06
C GLU A 17 -2.23 -5.25 -15.73
N LEU A 18 -3.19 -5.83 -15.00
CA LEU A 18 -2.91 -6.57 -13.76
C LEU A 18 -2.06 -7.82 -13.97
N GLU A 19 -2.11 -8.44 -15.15
CA GLU A 19 -1.34 -9.63 -15.53
C GLU A 19 0.07 -9.29 -16.04
N ARG A 20 0.36 -8.01 -16.32
CA ARG A 20 1.66 -7.58 -16.82
C ARG A 20 2.76 -7.90 -15.79
N VAL A 21 3.70 -8.75 -16.20
CA VAL A 21 4.89 -9.10 -15.41
C VAL A 21 5.84 -7.91 -15.37
N LEU A 22 6.37 -7.63 -14.18
CA LEU A 22 7.33 -6.58 -13.94
C LEU A 22 8.74 -7.15 -13.89
N ASP A 23 9.67 -6.43 -14.50
CA ASP A 23 11.10 -6.73 -14.46
C ASP A 23 11.69 -6.18 -13.16
N GLU A 24 11.46 -6.92 -12.08
CA GLU A 24 11.99 -6.65 -10.74
C GLU A 24 12.73 -7.91 -10.25
N ASP A 25 13.74 -7.73 -9.39
CA ASP A 25 14.57 -8.82 -8.86
C ASP A 25 13.85 -9.63 -7.75
N TYR A 26 12.72 -10.24 -8.11
CA TYR A 26 11.98 -11.20 -7.28
C TYR A 26 11.82 -12.53 -8.04
N GLN A 27 11.68 -13.63 -7.29
CA GLN A 27 11.45 -14.96 -7.85
C GLN A 27 10.24 -15.62 -7.16
N PRO A 28 9.10 -15.81 -7.89
CA PRO A 28 8.87 -15.41 -9.28
C PRO A 28 8.77 -13.88 -9.46
N PRO A 29 9.01 -13.33 -10.67
CA PRO A 29 8.80 -11.92 -10.96
C PRO A 29 7.33 -11.52 -10.69
N PRO A 30 7.07 -10.36 -10.08
CA PRO A 30 5.73 -9.99 -9.69
C PRO A 30 4.95 -9.46 -10.90
N THR A 31 3.63 -9.62 -10.89
CA THR A 31 2.77 -8.87 -11.81
C THR A 31 2.43 -7.50 -11.21
N VAL A 32 1.91 -6.59 -12.02
CA VAL A 32 1.31 -5.33 -11.53
C VAL A 32 0.28 -5.59 -10.44
N GLY A 33 -0.58 -6.59 -10.60
CA GLY A 33 -1.57 -6.96 -9.58
C GLY A 33 -0.93 -7.33 -8.25
N VAL A 34 0.14 -8.14 -8.26
CA VAL A 34 0.91 -8.48 -7.05
C VAL A 34 1.47 -7.22 -6.40
N ARG A 35 2.09 -6.31 -7.17
CA ARG A 35 2.67 -5.09 -6.62
C ARG A 35 1.63 -4.13 -6.03
N ILE A 36 0.44 -4.02 -6.63
CA ILE A 36 -0.65 -3.21 -6.07
C ILE A 36 -1.03 -3.75 -4.68
N VAL A 37 -1.20 -5.07 -4.55
CA VAL A 37 -1.49 -5.70 -3.26
C VAL A 37 -0.34 -5.48 -2.26
N SER A 38 0.91 -5.64 -2.69
CA SER A 38 2.09 -5.38 -1.85
C SER A 38 2.13 -3.94 -1.32
N ILE A 39 1.87 -2.95 -2.17
CA ILE A 39 1.83 -1.53 -1.77
C ILE A 39 0.70 -1.27 -0.78
N MET A 40 -0.47 -1.88 -0.99
CA MET A 40 -1.59 -1.77 -0.05
C MET A 40 -1.25 -2.38 1.32
N ALA A 41 -0.64 -3.56 1.33
CA ALA A 41 -0.21 -4.23 2.56
C ALA A 41 0.84 -3.40 3.32
N ASP A 42 1.83 -2.86 2.62
CA ASP A 42 2.85 -1.96 3.18
C ASP A 42 2.22 -0.69 3.79
N SER A 43 1.29 -0.06 3.06
CA SER A 43 0.58 1.14 3.52
C SER A 43 -0.23 0.88 4.79
N LEU A 44 -0.87 -0.30 4.88
CA LEU A 44 -1.61 -0.72 6.08
C LEU A 44 -0.68 -0.95 7.26
N GLY A 45 0.46 -1.61 7.05
CA GLY A 45 1.49 -1.83 8.07
C GLY A 45 1.98 -0.50 8.66
N HIS A 46 2.42 0.42 7.80
CA HIS A 46 2.86 1.75 8.21
C HIS A 46 1.76 2.57 8.89
N SER A 47 0.50 2.43 8.47
CA SER A 47 -0.62 3.09 9.16
C SER A 47 -0.81 2.55 10.59
N GLY A 48 -0.63 1.25 10.79
CA GLY A 48 -0.64 0.61 12.10
C GLY A 48 0.50 1.11 12.99
N GLU A 49 1.72 1.15 12.45
CA GLU A 49 2.91 1.66 13.15
C GLU A 49 2.76 3.14 13.54
N ALA A 50 2.28 3.99 12.63
CA ALA A 50 2.02 5.40 12.91
C ALA A 50 0.96 5.57 14.00
N SER A 51 -0.10 4.74 13.96
CA SER A 51 -1.13 4.73 14.99
C SER A 51 -0.57 4.28 16.34
N TYR A 52 0.30 3.26 16.33
CA TYR A 52 1.02 2.77 17.51
C TYR A 52 1.91 3.85 18.15
N ILE A 53 2.72 4.55 17.36
CA ILE A 53 3.55 5.65 17.88
C ILE A 53 2.66 6.77 18.44
N ARG A 54 1.58 7.13 17.74
CA ARG A 54 0.65 8.18 18.18
C ARG A 54 0.03 7.89 19.54
N GLY A 55 -0.44 6.67 19.79
CA GLY A 55 -1.03 6.37 21.10
C GLY A 55 -0.01 6.23 22.22
N LEU A 56 1.24 5.82 21.94
CA LEU A 56 2.32 5.91 22.94
C LEU A 56 2.55 7.37 23.37
N ILE A 57 2.60 8.31 22.43
CA ILE A 57 2.74 9.75 22.72
C ILE A 57 1.55 10.27 23.55
N LYS A 58 0.35 9.72 23.33
CA LYS A 58 -0.86 10.07 24.08
C LYS A 58 -1.02 9.33 25.42
N GLY A 59 -0.06 8.50 25.83
CA GLY A 59 -0.12 7.77 27.10
C GLY A 59 -1.04 6.55 27.08
N GLY A 60 -1.23 5.91 25.92
CA GLY A 60 -2.09 4.73 25.76
C GLY A 60 -3.54 5.05 25.38
N ASP A 61 -3.86 6.30 25.06
CA ASP A 61 -5.15 6.68 24.49
C ASP A 61 -5.19 6.40 22.97
N TRP A 62 -5.59 5.16 22.64
CA TRP A 62 -5.65 4.64 21.27
C TRP A 62 -6.94 4.99 20.52
N LEU A 63 -8.03 5.26 21.24
CA LEU A 63 -9.38 5.38 20.68
C LEU A 63 -9.99 6.78 20.86
N GLY A 64 -9.32 7.69 21.57
CA GLY A 64 -9.80 9.07 21.78
C GLY A 64 -11.05 9.16 22.67
N TYR A 65 -11.24 8.18 23.56
CA TYR A 65 -12.27 8.17 24.61
C TYR A 65 -11.60 8.11 25.98
#